data_AF-A0A9W6K5K8-F1
#
_entry.id   AF-A0A9W6K5K8-F1
#
_cell.length_a   1.000
_cell.length_b   1.000
_cell.length_c   1.000
_cell.angle_alpha   90.00
_cell.angle_beta   90.00
_cell.angle_gamma   90.00
#
_symmetry.space_group_name_H-M   'P 1'
#
loop_
_entity.id
_entity.type
_entity.pdbx_description
1 polymer ?
#
loop_
_entity_poly.entity_id
_entity_poly.type
_entity_poly.pdbx_seq_one_letter_code
_entity_poly.pdbx_strand_id
1 'polypeptide(L)'
;MAEPSTWPDGSQLVISFSMQVEAGGQPEGAESPFSASPVDKGFPDLPATSWFAYGYKEGVQRMLKLWDENQIKVTSHIVGEVAQKHPEMVKAIAEGGHEIAAHGMRWASSYNLPYDEEKAFIGDGVDAVEKVTGQRAVGFNANWMRRSPNTLKVLQDLNFTYHIDDLSRDEPFVTLVRGKKFAVVPYTLRNNDIVLIEGRHFSADQFYEQLTLEFDRLYAEGATRRRMMSVSLHDRIGGTPAVVAAVDRFIHYAKGHPRVAFMRKDQIAQIVLTEKDPLIDTSEAQWND
;
A
#
# COMPACT_ATOMS: atom_id res chain seq x y z
N MET A 1 14.13 -3.62 29.20
CA MET A 1 13.81 -3.33 27.79
C MET A 1 13.86 -4.66 27.06
N ALA A 2 12.85 -5.00 26.23
CA ALA A 2 12.89 -6.22 25.42
C ALA A 2 14.12 -6.17 24.50
N GLU A 3 14.74 -7.32 24.20
CA GLU A 3 15.86 -7.34 23.25
C GLU A 3 15.41 -6.81 21.88
N PRO A 4 16.25 -6.01 21.21
CA PRO A 4 15.90 -5.48 19.91
C PRO A 4 15.67 -6.64 18.92
N SER A 5 14.46 -6.70 18.36
CA SER A 5 14.19 -7.62 17.26
C SER A 5 15.04 -7.21 16.05
N THR A 6 15.58 -8.16 15.31
CA THR A 6 16.25 -7.95 14.02
C THR A 6 15.51 -8.73 12.94
N TRP A 7 15.75 -8.48 11.65
CA TRP A 7 15.11 -9.26 10.60
C TRP A 7 15.65 -10.70 10.57
N PRO A 8 14.80 -11.74 10.45
CA PRO A 8 15.24 -13.14 10.49
C PRO A 8 16.24 -13.53 9.39
N ASP A 9 16.23 -12.84 8.26
CA ASP A 9 17.15 -13.03 7.14
C ASP A 9 18.49 -12.27 7.32
N GLY A 10 18.66 -11.57 8.44
CA GLY A 10 19.83 -10.74 8.73
C GLY A 10 19.80 -9.37 8.05
N SER A 11 18.70 -8.97 7.41
CA SER A 11 18.55 -7.62 6.87
C SER A 11 18.68 -6.57 7.97
N GLN A 12 19.36 -5.47 7.65
CA GLN A 12 19.47 -4.29 8.51
C GLN A 12 18.27 -3.36 8.31
N LEU A 13 17.81 -3.24 7.06
CA LEU A 13 16.63 -2.46 6.70
C LEU A 13 15.82 -3.21 5.63
N VAL A 14 14.51 -3.32 5.85
CA VAL A 14 13.57 -3.81 4.85
C VAL A 14 12.81 -2.64 4.25
N ILE A 15 12.81 -2.53 2.92
CA ILE A 15 12.03 -1.54 2.18
C ILE A 15 10.81 -2.26 1.57
N SER A 16 9.63 -1.67 1.72
CA SER A 16 8.40 -2.22 1.19
C SER A 16 7.62 -1.17 0.41
N PHE A 17 7.51 -1.39 -0.90
CA PHE A 17 6.74 -0.54 -1.80
C PHE A 17 5.28 -0.98 -1.85
N SER A 18 4.40 0.01 -1.75
CA SER A 18 2.96 -0.12 -2.04
C SER A 18 2.69 0.48 -3.42
N MET A 19 2.11 -0.31 -4.31
CA MET A 19 1.61 0.16 -5.60
C MET A 19 0.08 0.26 -5.50
N GLN A 20 -0.44 1.49 -5.44
CA GLN A 20 -1.86 1.77 -5.35
C GLN A 20 -2.46 1.72 -6.76
N VAL A 21 -3.37 0.77 -6.99
CA VAL A 21 -4.04 0.49 -8.26
C VAL A 21 -5.50 0.86 -8.11
N GLU A 22 -5.79 2.13 -8.37
CA GLU A 22 -7.03 2.81 -8.03
C GLU A 22 -7.73 3.37 -9.27
N ALA A 23 -6.95 3.77 -10.29
CA ALA A 23 -7.44 4.39 -11.49
C ALA A 23 -8.35 3.44 -12.28
N GLY A 24 -9.56 3.91 -12.55
CA GLY A 24 -10.67 3.14 -13.09
C GLY A 24 -11.72 2.77 -12.05
N GLY A 25 -11.38 2.77 -10.75
CA GLY A 25 -12.28 2.43 -9.63
C GLY A 25 -12.77 3.62 -8.80
N GLN A 26 -12.42 4.85 -9.21
CA GLN A 26 -12.81 6.08 -8.54
C GLN A 26 -14.27 6.48 -8.81
N PRO A 27 -14.98 7.08 -7.82
CA PRO A 27 -16.31 7.63 -8.03
C PRO A 27 -16.28 8.93 -8.87
N GLU A 28 -17.44 9.37 -9.34
CA GLU A 28 -17.60 10.70 -9.92
C GLU A 28 -17.23 11.79 -8.89
N GLY A 29 -16.48 12.80 -9.32
CA GLY A 29 -16.00 13.86 -8.42
C GLY A 29 -14.89 13.42 -7.45
N ALA A 30 -14.27 12.27 -7.69
CA ALA A 30 -13.07 11.83 -6.98
C ALA A 30 -11.98 12.91 -6.96
N GLU A 31 -11.21 12.94 -5.87
CA GLU A 31 -10.13 13.90 -5.68
C GLU A 31 -9.10 13.84 -6.81
N SER A 32 -8.78 14.99 -7.37
CA SER A 32 -7.84 15.16 -8.48
C SER A 32 -7.21 16.56 -8.43
N PRO A 33 -6.20 16.84 -9.27
CA PRO A 33 -5.60 18.17 -9.35
C PRO A 33 -6.59 19.29 -9.74
N PHE A 34 -7.76 18.92 -10.28
CA PHE A 34 -8.81 19.86 -10.70
C PHE A 34 -9.86 20.11 -9.60
N SER A 35 -9.77 19.43 -8.45
CA SER A 35 -10.78 19.53 -7.38
C SER A 35 -10.92 20.92 -6.76
N ALA A 36 -9.91 21.80 -6.90
CA ALA A 36 -10.00 23.19 -6.47
C ALA A 36 -10.84 24.08 -7.40
N SER A 37 -11.17 23.61 -8.60
CA SER A 37 -12.01 24.31 -9.58
C SER A 37 -12.90 23.30 -10.30
N PRO A 38 -13.88 22.71 -9.57
CA PRO A 38 -14.69 21.63 -10.10
C PRO A 38 -15.60 22.11 -11.23
N VAL A 39 -15.89 21.22 -12.17
CA VAL A 39 -16.93 21.44 -13.18
C VAL A 39 -18.32 21.46 -12.53
N ASP A 40 -19.26 22.17 -13.16
CA ASP A 40 -20.65 22.20 -12.69
C ASP A 40 -21.28 20.80 -12.70
N LYS A 41 -22.16 20.54 -11.73
CA LYS A 41 -22.86 19.26 -11.60
C LYS A 41 -23.62 18.93 -12.90
N GLY A 42 -23.42 17.70 -13.40
CA GLY A 42 -24.04 17.22 -14.63
C GLY A 42 -23.20 17.41 -15.89
N PHE A 43 -22.04 18.07 -15.78
CA PHE A 43 -21.04 18.13 -16.85
C PHE A 43 -19.88 17.16 -16.58
N PRO A 44 -19.33 16.50 -17.61
CA PRO A 44 -18.21 15.59 -17.42
C PRO A 44 -16.90 16.35 -17.18
N ASP A 45 -16.16 15.96 -16.15
CA ASP A 45 -14.79 16.41 -15.92
C ASP A 45 -13.81 15.59 -16.80
N LEU A 46 -13.65 16.01 -18.05
CA LEU A 46 -12.81 15.30 -19.01
C LEU A 46 -11.31 15.31 -18.63
N PRO A 47 -10.72 16.43 -18.16
CA PRO A 47 -9.35 16.42 -17.64
C PRO A 47 -9.14 15.46 -16.47
N ALA A 48 -10.01 15.47 -15.45
CA ALA A 48 -9.89 14.55 -14.32
C ALA A 48 -10.01 13.09 -14.79
N THR A 49 -10.97 12.81 -15.68
CA THR A 49 -11.14 11.46 -16.27
C THR A 49 -9.87 10.99 -16.97
N SER A 50 -9.26 11.85 -17.78
CA SER A 50 -8.02 11.51 -18.49
C SER A 50 -6.80 11.40 -17.57
N TRP A 51 -6.76 12.17 -16.47
CA TRP A 51 -5.71 12.08 -15.46
C TRP A 51 -5.72 10.73 -14.75
N PHE A 52 -6.89 10.25 -14.31
CA PHE A 52 -7.03 8.87 -13.83
C PHE A 52 -6.66 7.87 -14.94
N ALA A 53 -7.10 8.09 -16.17
CA ALA A 53 -6.80 7.18 -17.28
C ALA A 53 -5.30 6.95 -17.52
N TYR A 54 -4.45 7.92 -17.17
CA TYR A 54 -3.00 7.76 -17.24
C TYR A 54 -2.50 6.57 -16.41
N GLY A 55 -3.10 6.33 -15.23
CA GLY A 55 -2.70 5.25 -14.34
C GLY A 55 -2.77 3.87 -15.00
N TYR A 56 -3.91 3.52 -15.59
CA TYR A 56 -4.09 2.23 -16.25
C TYR A 56 -3.57 2.18 -17.70
N LYS A 57 -3.44 3.33 -18.39
CA LYS A 57 -2.92 3.38 -19.77
C LYS A 57 -1.40 3.33 -19.83
N GLU A 58 -0.70 3.92 -18.86
CA GLU A 58 0.73 4.18 -18.92
C GLU A 58 1.42 3.86 -17.59
N GLY A 59 0.82 4.30 -16.48
CA GLY A 59 1.45 4.31 -15.17
C GLY A 59 1.81 2.93 -14.64
N VAL A 60 0.84 2.02 -14.55
CA VAL A 60 1.05 0.65 -14.05
C VAL A 60 2.09 -0.08 -14.90
N GLN A 61 2.01 0.02 -16.22
CA GLN A 61 2.93 -0.68 -17.13
C GLN A 61 4.38 -0.21 -16.94
N ARG A 62 4.57 1.11 -16.76
CA ARG A 62 5.89 1.68 -16.49
C ARG A 62 6.44 1.26 -15.14
N MET A 63 5.60 1.20 -14.10
CA MET A 63 6.01 0.70 -12.79
C MET A 63 6.33 -0.81 -12.82
N LEU A 64 5.53 -1.63 -13.51
CA LEU A 64 5.82 -3.07 -13.67
C LEU A 64 7.18 -3.29 -14.32
N LYS A 65 7.52 -2.50 -15.35
CA LYS A 65 8.84 -2.52 -15.97
C LYS A 65 9.95 -2.13 -14.99
N LEU A 66 9.76 -1.05 -14.23
CA LEU A 66 10.70 -0.62 -13.19
C LEU A 66 10.99 -1.74 -12.18
N TRP A 67 9.94 -2.41 -11.70
CA TRP A 67 10.05 -3.48 -10.72
C TRP A 67 10.77 -4.70 -11.29
N ASP A 68 10.50 -5.06 -12.55
CA ASP A 68 11.14 -6.18 -13.24
C ASP A 68 12.63 -5.91 -13.49
N GLU A 69 12.99 -4.74 -14.02
CA GLU A 69 14.38 -4.30 -14.23
C GLU A 69 15.19 -4.33 -12.93
N ASN A 70 14.53 -4.04 -11.81
CA ASN A 70 15.13 -4.09 -10.48
C ASN A 70 14.95 -5.41 -9.74
N GLN A 71 14.27 -6.40 -10.31
CA GLN A 71 13.96 -7.68 -9.66
C GLN A 71 13.28 -7.54 -8.28
N ILE A 72 12.44 -6.51 -8.12
CA ILE A 72 11.70 -6.23 -6.89
C ILE A 72 10.26 -6.70 -7.06
N LYS A 73 9.71 -7.34 -6.03
CA LYS A 73 8.27 -7.62 -5.95
C LYS A 73 7.64 -6.70 -4.92
N VAL A 74 6.60 -5.98 -5.32
CA VAL A 74 5.87 -5.01 -4.49
C VAL A 74 4.53 -5.58 -4.03
N THR A 75 3.89 -4.88 -3.10
CA THR A 75 2.49 -5.12 -2.71
C THR A 75 1.58 -4.21 -3.50
N SER A 76 0.64 -4.78 -4.26
CA SER A 76 -0.29 -4.03 -5.11
C SER A 76 -1.65 -3.99 -4.44
N HIS A 77 -2.12 -2.79 -4.09
CA HIS A 77 -3.42 -2.58 -3.45
C HIS A 77 -4.44 -2.27 -4.53
N ILE A 78 -5.33 -3.22 -4.80
CA ILE A 78 -6.18 -3.20 -5.99
C ILE A 78 -7.63 -2.98 -5.58
N VAL A 79 -8.25 -1.97 -6.18
CA VAL A 79 -9.70 -1.73 -6.08
C VAL A 79 -10.45 -2.74 -6.96
N GLY A 80 -11.51 -3.35 -6.43
CA GLY A 80 -12.29 -4.39 -7.14
C GLY A 80 -12.82 -3.95 -8.51
N GLU A 81 -13.36 -2.73 -8.61
CA GLU A 81 -13.81 -2.17 -9.90
C GLU A 81 -12.69 -2.03 -10.94
N VAL A 82 -11.44 -1.81 -10.52
CA VAL A 82 -10.30 -1.74 -11.45
C VAL A 82 -10.06 -3.11 -12.07
N ALA A 83 -10.14 -4.19 -11.30
CA ALA A 83 -10.01 -5.55 -11.82
C ALA A 83 -11.14 -5.89 -12.82
N GLN A 84 -12.36 -5.39 -12.60
CA GLN A 84 -13.46 -5.59 -13.53
C GLN A 84 -13.28 -4.83 -14.85
N LYS A 85 -12.79 -3.59 -14.78
CA LYS A 85 -12.65 -2.70 -15.95
C LYS A 85 -11.35 -2.93 -16.73
N HIS A 86 -10.29 -3.35 -16.04
CA HIS A 86 -8.94 -3.52 -16.59
C HIS A 86 -8.33 -4.90 -16.21
N PRO A 87 -9.00 -6.02 -16.54
CA PRO A 87 -8.59 -7.35 -16.09
C PRO A 87 -7.21 -7.78 -16.59
N GLU A 88 -6.87 -7.47 -17.84
CA GLU A 88 -5.54 -7.77 -18.42
C GLU A 88 -4.40 -7.12 -17.62
N MET A 89 -4.58 -5.86 -17.23
CA MET A 89 -3.59 -5.13 -16.42
C MET A 89 -3.44 -5.75 -15.04
N VAL A 90 -4.55 -6.05 -14.36
CA VAL A 90 -4.54 -6.65 -13.02
C VAL A 90 -3.96 -8.07 -13.05
N LYS A 91 -4.25 -8.84 -14.10
CA LYS A 91 -3.65 -10.15 -14.32
C LYS A 91 -2.12 -10.05 -14.53
N ALA A 92 -1.64 -9.08 -15.30
CA ALA A 92 -0.21 -8.87 -15.50
C ALA A 92 0.54 -8.55 -14.19
N ILE A 93 -0.09 -7.79 -13.27
CA ILE A 93 0.47 -7.55 -11.93
C ILE A 93 0.68 -8.88 -11.18
N ALA A 94 -0.33 -9.74 -11.19
CA ALA A 94 -0.30 -11.04 -10.52
C ALA A 94 0.73 -12.00 -11.16
N GLU A 95 0.77 -12.09 -12.48
CA GLU A 95 1.74 -12.90 -13.25
C GLU A 95 3.18 -12.40 -13.06
N GLY A 96 3.36 -11.09 -12.82
CA GLY A 96 4.63 -10.50 -12.42
C GLY A 96 5.10 -10.92 -11.02
N GLY A 97 4.30 -11.67 -10.25
CA GLY A 97 4.65 -12.14 -8.91
C GLY A 97 4.58 -11.05 -7.83
N HIS A 98 3.93 -9.92 -8.14
CA HIS A 98 3.58 -8.93 -7.13
C HIS A 98 2.47 -9.45 -6.23
N GLU A 99 2.45 -9.02 -4.98
CA GLU A 99 1.37 -9.38 -4.07
C GLU A 99 0.10 -8.66 -4.49
N ILE A 100 -1.02 -9.37 -4.37
CA ILE A 100 -2.38 -8.86 -4.56
C ILE A 100 -2.99 -8.58 -3.17
N ALA A 101 -3.07 -7.31 -2.81
CA ALA A 101 -3.74 -6.83 -1.61
C ALA A 101 -5.04 -6.11 -1.96
N ALA A 102 -6.02 -6.16 -1.04
CA ALA A 102 -7.34 -5.59 -1.25
C ALA A 102 -7.38 -4.10 -0.88
N HIS A 103 -8.08 -3.32 -1.70
CA HIS A 103 -8.31 -1.89 -1.48
C HIS A 103 -9.81 -1.51 -1.57
N GLY A 104 -10.69 -2.44 -1.17
CA GLY A 104 -12.14 -2.30 -1.24
C GLY A 104 -12.72 -2.53 -2.65
N MET A 105 -14.05 -2.63 -2.75
CA MET A 105 -14.72 -2.80 -4.05
C MET A 105 -14.62 -1.55 -4.93
N ARG A 106 -14.68 -0.36 -4.32
CA ARG A 106 -14.54 0.95 -4.98
C ARG A 106 -13.50 1.79 -4.24
N TRP A 107 -12.93 2.80 -4.90
CA TRP A 107 -12.11 3.79 -4.20
C TRP A 107 -13.01 4.78 -3.46
N ALA A 108 -13.64 4.29 -2.38
CA ALA A 108 -14.64 4.99 -1.61
C ALA A 108 -14.46 4.73 -0.11
N SER A 109 -14.98 5.64 0.70
CA SER A 109 -14.91 5.51 2.15
C SER A 109 -15.81 4.38 2.66
N SER A 110 -15.31 3.56 3.58
CA SER A 110 -16.06 2.49 4.23
C SER A 110 -16.19 2.64 5.75
N TYR A 111 -15.56 3.66 6.37
CA TYR A 111 -15.49 3.77 7.83
C TYR A 111 -16.85 3.95 8.51
N ASN A 112 -17.85 4.39 7.76
CA ASN A 112 -19.20 4.68 8.22
C ASN A 112 -20.23 3.61 7.82
N LEU A 113 -19.80 2.53 7.16
CA LEU A 113 -20.70 1.44 6.78
C LEU A 113 -21.04 0.58 8.01
N PRO A 114 -22.29 0.08 8.09
CA PRO A 114 -22.64 -1.01 9.01
C PRO A 114 -21.76 -2.25 8.78
N TYR A 115 -21.59 -3.08 9.82
CA TYR A 115 -20.69 -4.26 9.78
C TYR A 115 -20.91 -5.16 8.55
N ASP A 116 -22.15 -5.53 8.26
CA ASP A 116 -22.47 -6.42 7.15
C ASP A 116 -22.25 -5.77 5.78
N GLU A 117 -22.51 -4.47 5.67
CA GLU A 117 -22.25 -3.70 4.45
C GLU A 117 -20.74 -3.50 4.22
N GLU A 118 -19.97 -3.25 5.28
CA GLU A 118 -18.51 -3.17 5.20
C GLU A 118 -17.92 -4.53 4.80
N LYS A 119 -18.43 -5.63 5.37
CA LYS A 119 -18.02 -6.99 5.01
C LYS A 119 -18.33 -7.32 3.56
N ALA A 120 -19.51 -6.97 3.07
CA ALA A 120 -19.85 -7.11 1.66
C ALA A 120 -18.93 -6.25 0.79
N PHE A 121 -18.72 -4.98 1.15
CA PHE A 121 -17.87 -4.06 0.38
C PHE A 121 -16.43 -4.55 0.24
N ILE A 122 -15.83 -5.09 1.30
CA ILE A 122 -14.47 -5.64 1.25
C ILE A 122 -14.48 -6.99 0.52
N GLY A 123 -15.42 -7.88 0.86
CA GLY A 123 -15.54 -9.22 0.27
C GLY A 123 -15.73 -9.19 -1.24
N ASP A 124 -16.67 -8.38 -1.74
CA ASP A 124 -16.96 -8.20 -3.16
C ASP A 124 -15.71 -7.72 -3.92
N GLY A 125 -14.93 -6.82 -3.30
CA GLY A 125 -13.67 -6.33 -3.86
C GLY A 125 -12.63 -7.44 -4.00
N VAL A 126 -12.46 -8.26 -2.96
CA VAL A 126 -11.55 -9.41 -2.99
C VAL A 126 -11.96 -10.39 -4.07
N ASP A 127 -13.24 -10.76 -4.13
CA ASP A 127 -13.74 -11.75 -5.07
C ASP A 127 -13.62 -11.26 -6.52
N ALA A 128 -13.82 -9.95 -6.76
CA ALA A 128 -13.61 -9.34 -8.07
C ALA A 128 -12.15 -9.43 -8.54
N VAL A 129 -11.19 -9.19 -7.64
CA VAL A 129 -9.75 -9.28 -7.96
C VAL A 129 -9.33 -10.75 -8.11
N GLU A 130 -9.73 -11.63 -7.19
CA GLU A 130 -9.41 -13.07 -7.21
C GLU A 130 -9.90 -13.73 -8.50
N LYS A 131 -11.08 -13.36 -9.00
CA LYS A 131 -11.61 -13.87 -10.27
C LYS A 131 -10.69 -13.59 -11.47
N VAL A 132 -9.91 -12.51 -11.42
CA VAL A 132 -8.98 -12.11 -12.49
C VAL A 132 -7.59 -12.70 -12.26
N THR A 133 -7.12 -12.70 -11.02
CA THR A 133 -5.72 -13.04 -10.69
C THR A 133 -5.53 -14.50 -10.28
N GLY A 134 -6.60 -15.19 -9.87
CA GLY A 134 -6.55 -16.48 -9.18
C GLY A 134 -5.90 -16.42 -7.79
N GLN A 135 -5.62 -15.22 -7.27
CA GLN A 135 -4.94 -15.00 -6.00
C GLN A 135 -5.88 -14.27 -5.04
N ARG A 136 -6.18 -14.91 -3.91
CA ARG A 136 -6.96 -14.29 -2.84
C ARG A 136 -6.10 -13.35 -2.00
N ALA A 137 -6.56 -12.12 -1.83
CA ALA A 137 -5.84 -11.13 -1.01
C ALA A 137 -5.85 -11.53 0.47
N VAL A 138 -4.71 -11.34 1.14
CA VAL A 138 -4.53 -11.54 2.59
C VAL A 138 -4.18 -10.26 3.34
N GLY A 139 -3.92 -9.18 2.60
CA GLY A 139 -3.63 -7.84 3.09
C GLY A 139 -4.67 -6.82 2.68
N PHE A 140 -4.92 -5.84 3.55
CA PHE A 140 -5.89 -4.78 3.30
C PHE A 140 -5.34 -3.37 3.56
N ASN A 141 -5.77 -2.43 2.72
CA ASN A 141 -5.63 -0.99 2.92
C ASN A 141 -7.01 -0.34 2.73
N ALA A 142 -7.48 0.44 3.72
CA ALA A 142 -8.69 1.23 3.57
C ALA A 142 -8.44 2.47 2.71
N ASN A 143 -9.49 2.98 2.04
CA ASN A 143 -9.43 4.28 1.40
C ASN A 143 -8.99 5.36 2.42
N TRP A 144 -7.95 6.13 2.08
CA TRP A 144 -7.34 7.12 2.97
C TRP A 144 -6.86 6.58 4.33
N MET A 145 -6.62 5.27 4.44
CA MET A 145 -6.35 4.56 5.71
C MET A 145 -7.47 4.67 6.75
N ARG A 146 -8.64 5.20 6.35
CA ARG A 146 -9.75 5.46 7.26
C ARG A 146 -10.63 4.23 7.32
N ARG A 147 -10.27 3.35 8.25
CA ARG A 147 -11.06 2.18 8.63
C ARG A 147 -12.06 2.50 9.74
N SER A 148 -13.11 1.70 9.86
CA SER A 148 -14.06 1.74 10.97
C SER A 148 -13.50 0.95 12.18
N PRO A 149 -14.09 1.09 13.38
CA PRO A 149 -13.84 0.16 14.49
C PRO A 149 -14.21 -1.30 14.19
N ASN A 150 -15.02 -1.57 13.16
CA ASN A 150 -15.42 -2.91 12.76
C ASN A 150 -14.43 -3.57 11.79
N THR A 151 -13.66 -2.79 11.06
CA THR A 151 -12.89 -3.27 9.90
C THR A 151 -11.99 -4.45 10.24
N LEU A 152 -11.23 -4.42 11.34
CA LEU A 152 -10.32 -5.55 11.66
C LEU A 152 -11.08 -6.86 11.93
N LYS A 153 -12.28 -6.78 12.50
CA LYS A 153 -13.15 -7.94 12.72
C LYS A 153 -13.74 -8.45 11.41
N VAL A 154 -14.11 -7.54 10.51
CA VAL A 154 -14.54 -7.87 9.15
C VAL A 154 -13.40 -8.57 8.38
N LEU A 155 -12.18 -8.05 8.48
CA LEU A 155 -10.99 -8.64 7.85
C LEU A 155 -10.72 -10.05 8.37
N GLN A 156 -10.82 -10.28 9.69
CA GLN A 156 -10.72 -11.63 10.25
C GLN A 156 -11.80 -12.58 9.71
N ASP A 157 -13.05 -12.13 9.65
CA ASP A 157 -14.18 -12.88 9.10
C ASP A 157 -13.98 -13.26 7.61
N LEU A 158 -13.18 -12.47 6.88
CA LEU A 158 -12.84 -12.67 5.48
C LEU A 158 -11.49 -13.39 5.26
N ASN A 159 -10.84 -13.84 6.35
CA ASN A 159 -9.56 -14.55 6.38
C ASN A 159 -8.33 -13.73 5.96
N PHE A 160 -8.37 -12.40 6.14
CA PHE A 160 -7.16 -11.59 6.04
C PHE A 160 -6.22 -11.86 7.23
N THR A 161 -4.93 -11.60 7.03
CA THR A 161 -3.90 -11.79 8.05
C THR A 161 -3.27 -10.48 8.50
N TYR A 162 -3.36 -9.43 7.68
CA TYR A 162 -2.77 -8.14 8.00
C TYR A 162 -3.49 -6.94 7.39
N HIS A 163 -3.24 -5.76 7.96
CA HIS A 163 -3.58 -4.46 7.36
C HIS A 163 -2.40 -3.50 7.41
N ILE A 164 -2.50 -2.40 6.66
CA ILE A 164 -1.47 -1.34 6.65
C ILE A 164 -1.97 0.01 7.17
N ASP A 165 -3.24 0.10 7.56
CA ASP A 165 -3.91 1.31 8.05
C ASP A 165 -3.42 1.75 9.45
N ASP A 166 -2.12 1.97 9.59
CA ASP A 166 -1.40 2.44 10.78
C ASP A 166 -0.13 3.22 10.37
N LEU A 167 0.19 4.28 11.10
CA LEU A 167 1.33 5.18 10.86
C LEU A 167 2.27 5.28 12.07
N SER A 168 2.03 4.47 13.10
CA SER A 168 2.56 4.71 14.45
C SER A 168 3.98 4.21 14.66
N ARG A 169 4.50 3.35 13.77
CA ARG A 169 5.76 2.64 13.95
C ARG A 169 6.56 2.48 12.65
N ASP A 170 7.87 2.35 12.80
CA ASP A 170 8.83 2.03 11.74
C ASP A 170 9.24 0.54 11.74
N GLU A 171 8.44 -0.33 12.38
CA GLU A 171 8.61 -1.78 12.37
C GLU A 171 7.23 -2.46 12.40
N PRO A 172 7.06 -3.63 11.76
CA PRO A 172 5.80 -4.36 11.81
C PRO A 172 5.53 -4.89 13.21
N PHE A 173 4.26 -5.06 13.55
CA PHE A 173 3.83 -5.51 14.87
C PHE A 173 2.52 -6.29 14.78
N VAL A 174 2.05 -6.77 15.92
CA VAL A 174 0.80 -7.50 16.06
C VAL A 174 -0.18 -6.69 16.89
N THR A 175 -1.43 -6.60 16.43
CA THR A 175 -2.56 -6.25 17.29
C THR A 175 -3.38 -7.51 17.57
N LEU A 176 -4.12 -7.51 18.68
CA LEU A 176 -5.05 -8.61 19.01
C LEU A 176 -6.44 -8.20 18.60
N VAL A 177 -7.08 -9.03 17.79
CA VAL A 177 -8.48 -8.87 17.35
C VAL A 177 -9.22 -10.14 17.74
N ARG A 178 -10.25 -10.02 18.59
CA ARG A 178 -10.97 -11.13 19.21
C ARG A 178 -10.02 -12.16 19.85
N GLY A 179 -8.98 -11.66 20.53
CA GLY A 179 -7.93 -12.46 21.17
C GLY A 179 -6.96 -13.17 20.22
N LYS A 180 -7.06 -12.99 18.90
CA LYS A 180 -6.16 -13.60 17.89
C LYS A 180 -5.17 -12.58 17.34
N LYS A 181 -3.95 -13.03 17.03
CA LYS A 181 -2.93 -12.19 16.37
C LYS A 181 -3.44 -11.72 15.01
N PHE A 182 -3.27 -10.44 14.73
CA PHE A 182 -3.48 -9.83 13.42
C PHE A 182 -2.31 -8.88 13.14
N ALA A 183 -1.66 -9.03 11.98
CA ALA A 183 -0.45 -8.27 11.70
C ALA A 183 -0.78 -6.84 11.26
N VAL A 184 0.10 -5.93 11.65
CA VAL A 184 0.13 -4.55 11.17
C VAL A 184 1.46 -4.34 10.49
N VAL A 185 1.42 -3.97 9.21
CA VAL A 185 2.61 -3.60 8.42
C VAL A 185 2.48 -2.09 8.13
N PRO A 186 3.06 -1.21 8.98
CA PRO A 186 2.78 0.22 8.94
C PRO A 186 2.98 0.85 7.56
N TYR A 187 2.05 1.71 7.18
CA TYR A 187 2.10 2.47 5.93
C TYR A 187 2.81 3.81 6.13
N THR A 188 2.76 4.69 5.14
CA THR A 188 3.39 6.01 5.18
C THR A 188 2.54 7.07 4.50
N LEU A 189 2.48 8.25 5.11
CA LEU A 189 2.09 9.49 4.45
C LEU A 189 3.30 10.38 4.14
N ARG A 190 4.47 10.08 4.71
CA ARG A 190 5.69 10.88 4.55
C ARG A 190 6.44 10.51 3.27
N ASN A 191 6.48 9.23 2.91
CA ASN A 191 7.08 8.74 1.67
C ASN A 191 5.98 8.28 0.70
N ASN A 192 5.10 9.21 0.37
CA ASN A 192 3.88 8.93 -0.37
C ASN A 192 3.68 9.99 -1.46
N ASP A 193 3.69 9.56 -2.72
CA ASP A 193 3.62 10.45 -3.88
C ASP A 193 2.33 11.28 -3.94
N ILE A 194 1.17 10.74 -3.55
CA ILE A 194 -0.07 11.53 -3.54
C ILE A 194 -0.01 12.68 -2.52
N VAL A 195 0.64 12.46 -1.38
CA VAL A 195 0.78 13.50 -0.35
C VAL A 195 1.86 14.50 -0.74
N LEU A 196 3.01 14.02 -1.23
CA LEU A 196 4.15 14.87 -1.50
C LEU A 196 4.06 15.59 -2.83
N ILE A 197 3.77 14.87 -3.92
CA ILE A 197 3.80 15.40 -5.28
C ILE A 197 2.47 16.11 -5.57
N GLU A 198 1.34 15.43 -5.42
CA GLU A 198 0.05 16.07 -5.70
C GLU A 198 -0.38 17.02 -4.58
N GLY A 199 -0.22 16.63 -3.32
CA GLY A 199 -0.66 17.44 -2.18
C GLY A 199 0.28 18.60 -1.79
N ARG A 200 1.60 18.36 -1.78
CA ARG A 200 2.61 19.37 -1.36
C ARG A 200 3.47 19.90 -2.52
N HIS A 201 3.14 19.52 -3.75
CA HIS A 201 3.79 20.00 -4.98
C HIS A 201 5.31 19.77 -5.00
N PHE A 202 5.75 18.63 -4.47
CA PHE A 202 7.14 18.21 -4.59
C PHE A 202 7.49 17.93 -6.05
N SER A 203 8.68 18.34 -6.47
CA SER A 203 9.30 17.84 -7.68
C SER A 203 9.87 16.42 -7.47
N ALA A 204 10.15 15.71 -8.55
CA ALA A 204 10.65 14.33 -8.47
C ALA A 204 12.03 14.22 -7.78
N ASP A 205 12.88 15.24 -7.89
CA ASP A 205 14.16 15.31 -7.17
C ASP A 205 13.98 15.55 -5.67
N GLN A 206 13.00 16.36 -5.25
CA GLN A 206 12.64 16.50 -3.84
C GLN A 206 12.09 15.19 -3.27
N PHE A 207 11.31 14.44 -4.06
CA PHE A 207 10.83 13.12 -3.66
C PHE A 207 12.00 12.14 -3.48
N TYR A 208 12.93 12.06 -4.44
CA TYR A 208 14.15 11.26 -4.32
C TYR A 208 14.97 11.62 -3.06
N GLU A 209 15.17 12.92 -2.80
CA GLU A 209 15.93 13.37 -1.64
C GLU A 209 15.25 12.97 -0.32
N GLN A 210 13.93 13.14 -0.21
CA GLN A 210 13.16 12.70 0.95
C GLN A 210 13.31 11.18 1.19
N LEU A 211 13.24 10.36 0.14
CA LEU A 211 13.44 8.91 0.25
C LEU A 211 14.84 8.57 0.74
N THR A 212 15.85 9.28 0.23
CA THR A 212 17.27 9.10 0.61
C THR A 212 17.50 9.44 2.08
N LEU A 213 16.99 10.59 2.55
CA LEU A 213 17.13 11.03 3.94
C LEU A 213 16.41 10.09 4.93
N GLU A 214 15.20 9.63 4.59
CA GLU A 214 14.49 8.65 5.42
C GLU A 214 15.26 7.31 5.46
N PHE A 215 15.77 6.85 4.30
CA PHE A 215 16.60 5.64 4.23
C PHE A 215 17.82 5.75 5.13
N ASP A 216 18.62 6.83 5.02
CA ASP A 216 19.85 7.00 5.80
C ASP A 216 19.59 6.90 7.30
N ARG A 217 18.51 7.54 7.77
CA ARG A 217 18.14 7.51 9.18
C ARG A 217 17.68 6.13 9.62
N LEU A 218 16.78 5.50 8.87
CA LEU A 218 16.25 4.17 9.20
C LEU A 218 17.34 3.10 9.10
N TYR A 219 18.26 3.21 8.13
CA TYR A 219 19.37 2.30 7.95
C TYR A 219 20.36 2.40 9.13
N ALA A 220 20.69 3.61 9.59
CA ALA A 220 21.52 3.81 10.77
C ALA A 220 20.89 3.22 12.05
N GLU A 221 19.58 3.41 12.24
CA GLU A 221 18.85 2.80 13.37
C GLU A 221 18.78 1.27 13.25
N GLY A 222 18.62 0.77 12.02
CA GLY A 222 18.58 -0.64 11.64
C GLY A 222 19.76 -1.46 12.15
N ALA A 223 20.90 -0.82 12.40
CA ALA A 223 22.09 -1.46 12.94
C ALA A 223 21.89 -2.02 14.37
N THR A 224 20.89 -1.53 15.11
CA THR A 224 20.66 -1.88 16.52
C THR A 224 19.25 -2.33 16.84
N ARG A 225 18.29 -2.15 15.92
CA ARG A 225 16.89 -2.58 16.08
C ARG A 225 16.22 -2.72 14.73
N ARG A 226 15.14 -3.50 14.66
CA ARG A 226 14.35 -3.66 13.45
C ARG A 226 13.82 -2.32 12.95
N ARG A 227 14.00 -2.12 11.65
CA ARG A 227 13.46 -1.01 10.89
C ARG A 227 12.93 -1.49 9.55
N MET A 228 11.78 -0.92 9.17
CA MET A 228 11.29 -0.95 7.80
C MET A 228 11.10 0.46 7.29
N MET A 229 11.21 0.61 5.96
CA MET A 229 10.81 1.80 5.24
C MET A 229 9.63 1.46 4.34
N SER A 230 8.49 2.10 4.55
CA SER A 230 7.37 2.06 3.62
C SER A 230 7.50 3.19 2.61
N VAL A 231 7.18 2.89 1.34
CA VAL A 231 7.03 3.87 0.26
C VAL A 231 5.73 3.56 -0.47
N SER A 232 4.94 4.57 -0.79
CA SER A 232 3.72 4.39 -1.57
C SER A 232 3.74 5.19 -2.86
N LEU A 233 3.26 4.53 -3.92
CA LEU A 233 3.20 5.05 -5.27
C LEU A 233 1.82 4.75 -5.86
N HIS A 234 1.17 5.75 -6.43
CA HIS A 234 -0.14 5.62 -7.06
C HIS A 234 0.03 5.54 -8.58
N ASP A 235 -0.72 4.65 -9.22
CA ASP A 235 -0.68 4.40 -10.66
C ASP A 235 -0.51 5.65 -11.55
N ARG A 236 -1.34 6.67 -11.34
CA ARG A 236 -1.38 7.90 -12.12
C ARG A 236 -0.32 8.95 -11.76
N ILE A 237 0.39 8.78 -10.64
CA ILE A 237 1.38 9.73 -10.11
C ILE A 237 2.76 9.09 -10.13
N GLY A 238 2.95 8.03 -9.33
CA GLY A 238 4.15 7.23 -9.23
C GLY A 238 4.56 6.56 -10.53
N GLY A 239 3.60 6.30 -11.42
CA GLY A 239 3.83 5.78 -12.77
C GLY A 239 4.24 6.84 -13.80
N THR A 240 4.31 8.13 -13.44
CA THR A 240 4.79 9.19 -14.36
C THR A 240 6.31 9.09 -14.58
N PRO A 241 6.85 9.54 -15.73
CA PRO A 241 8.24 9.27 -16.08
C PRO A 241 9.25 9.86 -15.10
N ALA A 242 8.99 11.06 -14.58
CA ALA A 242 9.88 11.73 -13.63
C ALA A 242 9.91 11.01 -12.28
N VAL A 243 8.74 10.55 -11.79
CA VAL A 243 8.66 9.84 -10.50
C VAL A 243 9.28 8.45 -10.62
N VAL A 244 9.03 7.72 -11.72
CA VAL A 244 9.69 6.44 -12.01
C VAL A 244 11.21 6.61 -12.02
N ALA A 245 11.74 7.65 -12.67
CA ALA A 245 13.18 7.91 -12.69
C ALA A 245 13.75 8.21 -11.29
N ALA A 246 13.02 8.96 -10.46
CA ALA A 246 13.40 9.23 -9.07
C ALA A 246 13.40 7.96 -8.20
N VAL A 247 12.37 7.12 -8.34
CA VAL A 247 12.27 5.85 -7.61
C VAL A 247 13.35 4.87 -8.07
N ASP A 248 13.62 4.77 -9.37
CA ASP A 248 14.71 3.93 -9.90
C ASP A 248 16.06 4.33 -9.32
N ARG A 249 16.35 5.65 -9.33
CA ARG A 249 17.55 6.19 -8.72
C ARG A 249 17.65 5.85 -7.24
N PHE A 250 16.55 5.95 -6.49
CA PHE A 250 16.50 5.57 -5.08
C PHE A 250 16.75 4.07 -4.87
N ILE A 251 16.16 3.19 -5.69
CA ILE A 251 16.39 1.74 -5.61
C ILE A 251 17.87 1.43 -5.80
N HIS A 252 18.52 2.02 -6.80
CA HIS A 252 19.95 1.83 -7.04
C HIS A 252 20.80 2.31 -5.85
N TYR A 253 20.45 3.46 -5.27
CA TYR A 253 21.09 3.96 -4.06
C TYR A 253 20.94 2.99 -2.87
N ALA A 254 19.73 2.54 -2.59
CA ALA A 254 19.45 1.61 -1.50
C ALA A 254 20.17 0.26 -1.68
N LYS A 255 20.19 -0.28 -2.92
CA LYS A 255 20.93 -1.51 -3.26
C LYS A 255 22.45 -1.38 -3.13
N GLY A 256 22.98 -0.15 -3.12
CA GLY A 256 24.39 0.12 -2.86
C GLY A 256 24.82 -0.15 -1.41
N HIS A 257 23.87 -0.39 -0.50
CA HIS A 257 24.13 -0.62 0.92
C HIS A 257 23.98 -2.11 1.28
N PRO A 258 24.86 -2.66 2.15
CA PRO A 258 24.78 -4.05 2.54
C PRO A 258 23.54 -4.34 3.40
N ARG A 259 23.01 -5.56 3.30
CA ARG A 259 21.88 -6.03 4.13
C ARG A 259 20.62 -5.17 4.01
N VAL A 260 20.35 -4.60 2.84
CA VAL A 260 19.05 -4.02 2.49
C VAL A 260 18.24 -5.05 1.73
N ALA A 261 17.01 -5.29 2.15
CA ALA A 261 16.08 -6.16 1.44
C ALA A 261 14.84 -5.40 0.98
N PHE A 262 14.25 -5.86 -0.12
CA PHE A 262 12.95 -5.40 -0.60
C PHE A 262 11.95 -6.53 -0.39
N MET A 263 10.88 -6.27 0.35
CA MET A 263 9.90 -7.31 0.70
C MET A 263 8.47 -6.85 0.45
N ARG A 264 7.65 -7.83 0.02
CA ARG A 264 6.20 -7.70 0.00
C ARG A 264 5.65 -7.70 1.43
N LYS A 265 4.49 -7.10 1.62
CA LYS A 265 3.88 -6.93 2.93
C LYS A 265 3.31 -8.23 3.48
N ASP A 266 2.81 -9.15 2.65
CA ASP A 266 2.48 -10.52 3.08
C ASP A 266 3.66 -11.23 3.75
N GLN A 267 4.87 -11.09 3.18
CA GLN A 267 6.09 -11.69 3.73
C GLN A 267 6.43 -11.07 5.09
N ILE A 268 6.35 -9.75 5.20
CA ILE A 268 6.59 -9.01 6.44
C ILE A 268 5.54 -9.40 7.52
N ALA A 269 4.27 -9.48 7.14
CA ALA A 269 3.19 -9.91 8.02
C ALA A 269 3.42 -11.35 8.53
N GLN A 270 3.81 -12.27 7.65
CA GLN A 270 4.07 -13.65 8.02
C GLN A 270 5.22 -13.77 9.04
N ILE A 271 6.27 -12.95 8.90
CA ILE A 271 7.37 -12.89 9.87
C ILE A 271 6.85 -12.56 11.27
N VAL A 272 6.09 -11.46 11.43
CA VAL A 272 5.61 -11.05 12.76
C VAL A 272 4.51 -11.96 13.33
N LEU A 273 3.71 -12.61 12.48
CA LEU A 273 2.70 -13.56 12.95
C LEU A 273 3.33 -14.84 13.51
N THR A 274 4.44 -15.29 12.92
CA THR A 274 5.15 -16.52 13.31
C THR A 274 6.22 -16.31 14.36
N GLU A 275 6.54 -15.06 14.69
CA GLU A 275 7.41 -14.74 15.80
C GLU A 275 6.86 -15.29 17.11
N LYS A 276 7.79 -15.83 17.91
CA LYS A 276 7.50 -16.38 19.25
C LYS A 276 6.98 -15.27 20.17
N ASP A 277 7.72 -14.17 20.22
CA ASP A 277 7.48 -13.03 21.10
C ASP A 277 7.39 -11.74 20.25
N PRO A 278 6.36 -11.59 19.39
CA PRO A 278 6.25 -10.41 18.54
C PRO A 278 5.96 -9.18 19.39
N LEU A 279 6.29 -8.01 18.86
CA LEU A 279 5.82 -6.75 19.40
C LEU A 279 4.28 -6.71 19.31
N ILE A 280 3.60 -6.64 20.46
CA ILE A 280 2.15 -6.51 20.54
C ILE A 280 1.82 -5.05 20.88
N ASP A 281 0.98 -4.43 20.06
CA ASP A 281 0.39 -3.11 20.32
C ASP A 281 -1.09 -3.26 20.71
N THR A 282 -1.47 -2.62 21.82
CA THR A 282 -2.82 -2.69 22.39
C THR A 282 -3.54 -1.34 22.36
N SER A 283 -2.99 -0.35 21.66
CA SER A 283 -3.55 1.01 21.58
C SER A 283 -5.00 1.06 21.09
N GLU A 284 -5.44 0.04 20.35
CA GLU A 284 -6.79 -0.07 19.81
C GLU A 284 -7.62 -1.21 20.40
N ALA A 285 -7.16 -1.83 21.50
CA ALA A 285 -7.82 -3.01 22.07
C ALA A 285 -9.31 -2.80 22.34
N GLN A 286 -9.72 -1.59 22.75
CA GLN A 286 -11.12 -1.23 23.01
C GLN A 286 -12.07 -1.41 21.81
N TRP A 287 -11.54 -1.45 20.58
CA TRP A 287 -12.32 -1.63 19.35
C TRP A 287 -12.28 -3.06 18.81
N ASN A 288 -11.41 -3.90 19.38
CA ASN A 288 -10.99 -5.16 18.78
C ASN A 288 -11.65 -6.40 19.41
N ASP A 289 -12.48 -6.21 20.43
CA ASP A 289 -13.31 -7.26 21.02
C ASP A 289 -14.45 -7.71 20.08
#